data_AF-A0A950KTM6-F1
#
_entry.id   AF-A0A950KTM6-F1
#
_cell.length_a   1.000
_cell.length_b   1.000
_cell.length_c   1.000
_cell.angle_alpha   90.00
_cell.angle_beta   90.00
_cell.angle_gamma   90.00
#
_symmetry.space_group_name_H-M   'P 1'
#
loop_
_entity.id
_entity.type
_entity.pdbx_description
1 polymer ?
#
loop_
_entity_poly.entity_id
_entity_poly.type
_entity_poly.pdbx_seq_one_letter_code
_entity_poly.pdbx_strand_id
1 'polypeptide(L)'
;MEEEIFVVLAGDGVVQLGDEQTPVRPGHVVSRPPATRVPHVFRAGEAGLTYLAYGTREPADICYYPRSNKINFGGVGVIARLERLDYWDGED
;
A
#
# COMPACT_ATOMS: atom_id res chain seq x y z
N MET A 1 3.60 -10.64 -6.51
CA MET A 1 3.19 -9.50 -5.67
C MET A 1 4.29 -8.48 -5.69
N GLU A 2 3.95 -7.19 -5.75
CA GLU A 2 4.94 -6.14 -5.95
C GLU A 2 5.66 -5.75 -4.65
N GLU A 3 6.96 -5.48 -4.77
CA GLU A 3 7.73 -4.73 -3.77
C GLU A 3 7.63 -3.23 -4.09
N GLU A 4 7.62 -2.38 -3.07
CA GLU A 4 7.74 -0.93 -3.26
C GLU A 4 8.84 -0.33 -2.37
N ILE A 5 9.55 0.67 -2.88
CA ILE A 5 10.57 1.44 -2.17
C ILE A 5 10.33 2.92 -2.44
N PHE A 6 10.28 3.71 -1.37
CA PHE A 6 10.08 5.15 -1.42
C PHE A 6 11.32 5.87 -0.89
N VAL A 7 11.86 6.82 -1.66
CA VAL A 7 13.00 7.66 -1.26
C VAL A 7 12.55 9.11 -1.16
N VAL A 8 12.55 9.67 0.04
CA VAL A 8 12.08 11.04 0.27
C VAL A 8 13.15 12.04 -0.18
N LEU A 9 12.78 12.93 -1.09
CA LEU A 9 13.66 13.90 -1.72
C LEU A 9 13.52 15.31 -1.13
N ALA A 10 12.30 15.74 -0.82
CA ALA A 10 12.01 17.09 -0.35
C ALA A 10 10.71 17.14 0.47
N GLY A 11 10.58 18.17 1.30
CA GLY A 11 9.42 18.37 2.17
C GLY A 11 9.38 17.43 3.37
N ASP A 12 8.23 17.36 4.02
CA ASP A 12 8.00 16.57 5.23
C ASP A 12 6.61 15.93 5.21
N GLY A 13 6.41 14.96 6.10
CA GLY A 13 5.13 14.29 6.23
C GLY A 13 5.20 13.11 7.18
N VAL A 14 4.20 12.25 7.08
CA VAL A 14 4.09 11.02 7.86
C VAL A 14 3.85 9.86 6.93
N VAL A 15 4.63 8.80 7.09
CA VAL A 15 4.25 7.48 6.59
C VAL A 15 3.47 6.77 7.68
N GLN A 16 2.30 6.24 7.32
CA GLN A 16 1.55 5.34 8.19
C GLN A 16 1.69 3.92 7.66
N LEU A 17 2.12 2.98 8.51
CA LEU A 17 2.27 1.56 8.24
C LEU A 17 1.34 0.79 9.19
N GLY A 18 0.21 0.30 8.68
CA GLY A 18 -0.86 -0.22 9.53
C GLY A 18 -1.36 0.88 10.48
N ASP A 19 -1.15 0.68 11.78
CA ASP A 19 -1.53 1.63 12.82
C ASP A 19 -0.36 2.53 13.28
N GLU A 20 0.86 2.23 12.84
CA GLU A 20 2.05 3.00 13.22
C GLU A 20 2.24 4.21 12.32
N GLN A 21 2.63 5.34 12.92
CA GLN A 21 2.91 6.59 12.22
C GLN A 21 4.35 7.01 12.46
N THR A 22 5.09 7.29 11.39
CA THR A 22 6.50 7.70 11.45
C THR A 22 6.71 8.97 10.62
N PRO A 23 7.26 10.06 11.22
CA PRO A 23 7.64 11.24 10.47
C PRO A 23 8.71 10.93 9.42
N VAL A 24 8.59 11.54 8.25
CA VAL A 24 9.55 11.40 7.15
C VAL A 24 10.06 12.76 6.70
N ARG A 25 11.32 12.77 6.26
CA ARG A 25 12.06 13.96 5.82
C ARG A 25 13.07 13.56 4.74
N PRO A 26 13.71 14.51 4.04
CA PRO A 26 14.66 14.20 2.98
C PRO A 26 15.77 13.26 3.46
N GLY A 27 16.07 12.25 2.64
CA GLY A 27 17.04 11.20 2.95
C GLY A 27 16.46 9.97 3.66
N HIS A 28 15.20 9.99 4.10
CA HIS A 28 14.53 8.77 4.57
C HIS A 28 14.20 7.84 3.40
N VAL A 29 14.34 6.54 3.64
CA VAL A 29 13.96 5.47 2.71
C VAL A 29 12.95 4.57 3.43
N VAL A 30 11.84 4.26 2.75
CA VAL A 30 10.81 3.33 3.24
C VAL A 30 10.73 2.17 2.26
N SER A 31 11.03 0.95 2.73
CA SER A 31 10.87 -0.28 1.94
C SER A 31 9.61 -1.04 2.38
N ARG A 32 8.86 -1.52 1.40
CA ARG A 32 7.64 -2.32 1.56
C ARG A 32 7.82 -3.65 0.82
N PRO A 33 8.32 -4.67 1.53
CA PRO A 33 8.31 -6.02 1.01
C PRO A 33 6.88 -6.47 0.69
N PRO A 34 6.68 -7.31 -0.35
CA PRO A 34 5.37 -7.83 -0.71
C PRO A 34 4.78 -8.68 0.44
N ALA A 35 3.45 -8.84 0.42
CA ALA A 35 2.74 -9.81 1.26
C ALA A 35 2.81 -9.62 2.79
N THR A 36 3.32 -8.49 3.29
CA THR A 36 3.43 -8.23 4.75
C THR A 36 2.08 -8.03 5.45
N ARG A 37 0.98 -7.87 4.70
CA ARG A 37 -0.37 -7.54 5.19
C ARG A 37 -0.47 -6.21 5.95
N VAL A 38 0.59 -5.41 5.93
CA VAL A 38 0.61 -4.08 6.54
C VAL A 38 0.38 -3.04 5.43
N PRO A 39 -0.80 -2.39 5.40
CA PRO A 39 -1.08 -1.34 4.42
C PRO A 39 -0.21 -0.12 4.72
N HIS A 40 0.07 0.70 3.71
CA HIS A 40 0.80 1.94 3.91
C HIS A 40 0.10 3.12 3.24
N VAL A 41 0.34 4.32 3.76
CA VAL A 41 -0.08 5.58 3.15
C VAL A 41 0.87 6.70 3.56
N PHE A 42 1.18 7.59 2.63
CA PHE A 42 1.90 8.83 2.92
C PHE A 42 0.93 9.99 3.05
N ARG A 43 1.15 10.84 4.05
CA ARG A 43 0.48 12.14 4.21
C ARG A 43 1.55 13.22 4.20
N ALA A 44 1.45 14.15 3.25
CA ALA A 44 2.34 15.30 3.19
C ALA A 44 2.03 16.31 4.31
N GLY A 45 3.05 17.01 4.78
CA GLY A 45 2.92 18.22 5.60
C GLY A 45 2.52 19.44 4.75
N GLU A 46 2.47 20.61 5.38
CA GLU A 46 2.03 21.86 4.73
C GLU A 46 2.91 22.26 3.54
N ALA A 47 4.21 22.00 3.62
CA ALA A 47 5.17 22.30 2.55
C ALA A 47 5.15 21.28 1.39
N GLY A 48 4.31 20.25 1.48
CA GLY A 48 4.29 19.12 0.55
C GLY A 48 5.34 18.05 0.86
N LEU A 49 5.28 16.93 0.13
CA LEU A 49 6.20 15.81 0.23
C LEU A 49 6.54 15.30 -1.18
N THR A 50 7.82 15.27 -1.52
CA THR A 50 8.32 14.72 -2.78
C THR A 50 9.14 13.48 -2.51
N TYR A 51 8.82 12.37 -3.18
CA TYR A 51 9.58 11.13 -3.10
C TYR A 51 9.66 10.46 -4.47
N LEU A 52 10.68 9.61 -4.65
CA LEU A 52 10.73 8.63 -5.72
C LEU A 52 10.05 7.35 -5.26
N ALA A 53 9.17 6.80 -6.08
CA ALA A 53 8.59 5.48 -5.87
C ALA A 53 9.19 4.51 -6.88
N TYR A 54 9.79 3.45 -6.37
CA TYR A 54 10.27 2.32 -7.14
C TYR A 54 9.42 1.11 -6.78
N GLY A 55 9.11 0.28 -7.75
CA GLY A 55 8.46 -1.00 -7.48
C GLY A 55 8.71 -1.97 -8.63
N THR A 56 8.57 -3.25 -8.33
CA THR A 56 8.47 -4.26 -9.37
C THR A 56 7.18 -4.06 -10.18
N ARG A 57 7.14 -4.60 -11.40
CA ARG A 57 5.93 -4.59 -12.22
C ARG A 57 5.48 -6.03 -12.41
N GLU A 58 4.56 -6.48 -11.55
CA GLU A 58 4.01 -7.83 -11.56
C GLU A 58 2.63 -7.81 -12.22
N PRO A 59 2.47 -8.35 -13.44
CA PRO A 59 1.21 -8.24 -14.20
C PRO A 59 -0.03 -8.78 -13.49
N ALA A 60 0.16 -9.68 -12.51
CA ALA A 60 -0.92 -10.34 -11.77
C ALA A 60 -0.94 -9.98 -10.29
N ASP A 61 -0.50 -8.77 -9.91
CA ASP A 61 -0.54 -8.34 -8.50
C ASP A 61 -1.97 -8.24 -7.93
N ILE A 62 -2.08 -8.46 -6.62
CA ILE A 62 -3.32 -8.33 -5.87
C ILE A 62 -3.10 -7.29 -4.77
N CYS A 63 -3.86 -6.19 -4.81
CA CYS A 63 -3.76 -5.13 -3.82
C CYS A 63 -5.07 -4.99 -3.03
N TYR A 64 -5.00 -5.08 -1.70
CA TYR A 64 -6.15 -4.86 -0.82
C TYR A 64 -6.10 -3.45 -0.20
N TYR A 65 -7.21 -2.72 -0.32
CA TYR A 65 -7.41 -1.38 0.22
C TYR A 65 -8.37 -1.44 1.42
N PRO A 66 -7.84 -1.58 2.65
CA PRO A 66 -8.65 -1.89 3.83
C PRO A 66 -9.68 -0.81 4.16
N ARG A 67 -9.33 0.48 4.00
CA ARG A 67 -10.23 1.60 4.31
C ARG A 67 -11.53 1.60 3.52
N SER A 68 -11.50 1.11 2.28
CA SER A 68 -12.66 1.06 1.39
C SER A 68 -13.21 -0.36 1.19
N ASN A 69 -12.60 -1.34 1.85
CA ASN A 69 -12.84 -2.76 1.66
C ASN A 69 -12.82 -3.18 0.16
N LYS A 70 -11.84 -2.66 -0.59
CA LYS A 70 -11.66 -2.96 -2.02
C LYS A 70 -10.47 -3.87 -2.23
N ILE A 71 -10.53 -4.73 -3.24
CA ILE A 71 -9.39 -5.46 -3.76
C ILE A 71 -9.23 -5.16 -5.25
N ASN A 72 -7.99 -4.99 -5.71
CA ASN A 72 -7.63 -4.93 -7.12
C ASN A 72 -6.99 -6.26 -7.51
N PHE A 73 -7.55 -6.91 -8.53
CA PHE A 73 -6.98 -8.08 -9.19
C PHE A 73 -6.31 -7.61 -10.49
N GLY A 74 -5.04 -7.23 -10.41
CA GLY A 74 -4.31 -6.61 -11.52
C GLY A 74 -4.31 -7.48 -12.78
N GLY A 75 -4.08 -8.79 -12.63
CA GLY A 75 -4.05 -9.73 -13.75
C GLY A 75 -5.38 -9.94 -14.46
N VAL A 76 -6.49 -9.53 -13.83
CA VAL A 76 -7.84 -9.63 -14.39
C VAL A 76 -8.37 -8.24 -14.80
N GLY A 77 -7.77 -7.16 -14.32
CA GLY A 77 -8.23 -5.79 -14.57
C GLY A 77 -9.52 -5.43 -13.82
N VAL A 78 -9.79 -6.07 -12.68
CA VAL A 78 -11.03 -5.90 -11.92
C VAL A 78 -10.74 -5.35 -10.52
N ILE A 79 -11.50 -4.34 -10.11
CA ILE A 79 -11.56 -3.86 -8.73
C ILE A 79 -12.93 -4.15 -8.16
N ALA A 80 -12.99 -4.87 -7.03
CA ALA A 80 -14.22 -5.28 -6.37
C ALA A 80 -14.22 -4.88 -4.89
N ARG A 81 -15.41 -4.83 -4.28
CA ARG A 81 -15.54 -4.87 -2.82
C ARG A 81 -15.71 -6.32 -2.37
N LEU A 82 -15.12 -6.67 -1.24
CA LEU A 82 -15.19 -8.02 -0.71
C LEU A 82 -16.29 -8.16 0.33
N GLU A 83 -16.99 -9.29 0.29
CA GLU A 83 -17.70 -9.81 1.45
C GLU A 83 -16.80 -10.87 2.10
N ARG A 84 -16.64 -10.81 3.43
CA ARG A 84 -15.86 -11.81 4.15
C ARG A 84 -16.81 -12.92 4.56
N LEU A 85 -16.58 -14.11 4.01
CA LEU A 85 -17.37 -15.29 4.28
C LEU A 85 -16.58 -16.25 5.18
N ASP A 86 -17.31 -17.14 5.85
CA ASP A 86 -16.69 -18.30 6.49
C ASP A 86 -16.08 -19.23 5.42
N TYR A 87 -15.11 -20.04 5.82
CA TYR A 87 -14.51 -21.03 4.92
C TYR A 87 -15.56 -21.99 4.32
N TRP A 88 -16.59 -22.36 5.09
CA TRP A 88 -17.63 -23.30 4.65
C TRP A 88 -18.88 -22.63 4.06
N ASP A 89 -18.88 -21.32 3.86
CA ASP A 89 -20.05 -20.63 3.33
C ASP A 89 -20.36 -21.06 1.89
N GLY A 90 -21.51 -21.70 1.68
CA GLY A 90 -21.96 -22.16 0.36
C GLY A 90 -21.30 -23.44 -0.16
N GLU A 91 -20.54 -24.17 0.67
CA GLU A 91 -19.99 -25.49 0.34
C GLU A 91 -20.87 -26.61 0.95
N ASP A 92 -21.59 -27.36 0.09
CA ASP A 92 -22.30 -28.62 0.41
C ASP A 92 -21.46 -29.85 0.02
#